data_AF-A0A8E7EJ25-F1
#
_entry.id   AF-A0A8E7EJ25-F1
#
_cell.length_a   1.000
_cell.length_b   1.000
_cell.length_c   1.000
_cell.angle_alpha   90.00
_cell.angle_beta   90.00
_cell.angle_gamma   90.00
#
_symmetry.space_group_name_H-M   'P 1'
#
loop_
_entity.id
_entity.type
_entity.pdbx_description
1 polymer ?
#
loop_
_entity_poly.entity_id
_entity_poly.type
_entity_poly.pdbx_seq_one_letter_code
_entity_poly.pdbx_strand_id
1 'polypeptide(L)'
;MKRFYVIGLILMSVCVLQSSADLPSQTPNTSVQSLSENKSLEDTGRITLDEPVAEMVAFVEEAVTYARDNKKEDVLAEFSNRNGSFFRGNLYIYAYDFDGITIAHPLQTELIGKSRLEELDAGNEYFIRNLQDTALNGSGFVVFHYVNPAHNNSVEKKLGYVQAVDNTWWLGSGIYGENVTLPKEVLSHTTC
;
A
#
# COMPACT_ATOMS: atom_id res chain seq x y z
N MET A 1 18.99 -27.88 -48.14
CA MET A 1 18.60 -29.21 -48.67
C MET A 1 18.35 -30.12 -47.47
N LYS A 2 17.12 -30.15 -46.94
CA LYS A 2 16.10 -31.22 -47.02
C LYS A 2 16.59 -32.61 -46.56
N ARG A 3 16.04 -33.10 -45.45
CA ARG A 3 15.32 -34.40 -45.35
C ARG A 3 14.49 -34.50 -44.06
N PHE A 4 13.21 -34.82 -44.25
CA PHE A 4 12.13 -35.06 -43.29
C PHE A 4 11.99 -36.58 -43.01
N TYR A 5 11.38 -36.97 -41.89
CA TYR A 5 10.56 -38.18 -41.59
C TYR A 5 10.25 -38.13 -40.08
N VAL A 6 9.06 -37.94 -39.48
CA VAL A 6 7.65 -38.43 -39.56
C VAL A 6 7.43 -39.91 -39.11
N ILE A 7 6.45 -40.05 -38.19
CA ILE A 7 5.51 -41.18 -37.93
C ILE A 7 5.83 -42.10 -36.73
N GLY A 8 4.86 -42.23 -35.82
CA GLY A 8 4.79 -43.32 -34.84
C GLY A 8 3.67 -43.20 -33.79
N LEU A 9 2.40 -43.18 -34.21
CA LEU A 9 1.19 -43.23 -33.38
C LEU A 9 0.83 -44.70 -33.08
N ILE A 10 0.66 -45.11 -31.82
CA ILE A 10 0.06 -46.43 -31.47
C ILE A 10 -0.98 -46.24 -30.36
N LEU A 11 -2.25 -46.37 -30.76
CA LEU A 11 -3.40 -46.67 -29.90
C LEU A 11 -3.40 -48.17 -29.56
N MET A 12 -3.69 -48.52 -28.31
CA MET A 12 -4.18 -49.85 -27.94
C MET A 12 -5.36 -49.68 -26.98
N SER A 13 -6.50 -50.15 -27.47
CA SER A 13 -7.81 -50.22 -26.81
C SER A 13 -8.08 -51.69 -26.47
N VAL A 14 -9.07 -51.92 -25.59
CA VAL A 14 -10.04 -53.05 -25.57
C VAL A 14 -10.09 -53.95 -24.31
N CYS A 15 -11.34 -54.06 -23.81
CA CYS A 15 -12.10 -55.09 -23.04
C CYS A 15 -11.64 -55.53 -21.64
N VAL A 16 -12.45 -55.44 -20.56
CA VAL A 16 -13.84 -55.87 -20.20
C VAL A 16 -13.90 -57.28 -19.59
N LEU A 17 -14.51 -57.39 -18.39
CA LEU A 17 -15.46 -58.42 -17.86
C LEU A 17 -15.46 -58.35 -16.31
N GLN A 18 -16.42 -57.66 -15.67
CA GLN A 18 -17.70 -58.15 -15.10
C GLN A 18 -17.60 -59.20 -13.96
N SER A 19 -18.15 -58.84 -12.80
CA SER A 19 -18.85 -59.76 -11.89
C SER A 19 -19.95 -58.99 -11.14
N SER A 20 -21.08 -59.66 -10.92
CA SER A 20 -22.41 -59.12 -10.59
C SER A 20 -23.08 -59.95 -9.50
N ALA A 21 -23.73 -59.30 -8.54
CA ALA A 21 -24.79 -59.75 -7.61
C ALA A 21 -24.95 -58.66 -6.52
N ASP A 22 -26.09 -58.22 -5.98
CA ASP A 22 -27.53 -58.51 -6.11
C ASP A 22 -28.34 -57.32 -5.50
N LEU A 23 -29.63 -57.20 -5.85
CA LEU A 23 -30.68 -56.26 -5.34
C LEU A 23 -31.54 -56.98 -4.25
N PRO A 24 -32.64 -56.46 -3.61
CA PRO A 24 -33.26 -55.12 -3.59
C PRO A 24 -33.86 -54.61 -2.23
N SER A 25 -34.37 -53.37 -2.28
CA SER A 25 -35.62 -52.87 -1.65
C SER A 25 -35.63 -52.43 -0.18
N GLN A 26 -35.81 -51.11 0.06
CA GLN A 26 -37.05 -50.52 0.58
C GLN A 26 -36.92 -48.97 0.66
N THR A 27 -37.89 -48.25 0.11
CA THR A 27 -38.15 -46.81 0.36
C THR A 27 -39.18 -46.70 1.50
N PRO A 28 -39.18 -45.60 2.30
CA PRO A 28 -39.92 -44.40 1.89
C PRO A 28 -39.27 -43.06 2.25
N ASN A 29 -39.61 -42.08 1.43
CA ASN A 29 -39.54 -40.63 1.63
C ASN A 29 -39.36 -40.13 3.06
N THR A 30 -38.38 -39.26 3.27
CA THR A 30 -38.53 -38.11 4.17
C THR A 30 -37.88 -36.91 3.51
N SER A 31 -38.72 -36.04 2.98
CA SER A 31 -38.36 -34.68 2.62
C SER A 31 -38.03 -33.91 3.89
N VAL A 32 -36.80 -33.44 4.01
CA VAL A 32 -36.49 -32.18 4.68
C VAL A 32 -35.45 -31.46 3.84
N GLN A 33 -35.96 -30.55 3.02
CA GLN A 33 -35.25 -29.32 2.69
C GLN A 33 -35.04 -28.53 3.98
N SER A 34 -33.79 -28.22 4.29
CA SER A 34 -33.43 -26.89 4.79
C SER A 34 -31.95 -26.67 4.59
N LEU A 35 -31.66 -25.99 3.48
CA LEU A 35 -30.49 -25.16 3.31
C LEU A 35 -30.37 -24.21 4.52
N SER A 36 -29.29 -24.31 5.27
CA SER A 36 -28.65 -23.16 5.90
C SER A 36 -27.26 -23.56 6.41
N GLU A 37 -26.37 -23.92 5.49
CA GLU A 37 -24.97 -23.55 5.70
C GLU A 37 -24.89 -22.05 5.40
N ASN A 38 -25.13 -21.25 6.42
CA ASN A 38 -24.81 -19.83 6.46
C ASN A 38 -23.29 -19.65 6.44
N LYS A 39 -22.67 -20.00 5.31
CA LYS A 39 -21.43 -19.41 4.85
C LYS A 39 -21.77 -17.97 4.48
N SER A 40 -21.75 -17.09 5.48
CA SER A 40 -21.95 -15.66 5.28
C SER A 40 -20.81 -15.15 4.39
N LEU A 41 -21.18 -14.96 3.14
CA LEU A 41 -20.52 -14.11 2.16
C LEU A 41 -20.52 -12.67 2.70
N GLU A 42 -19.41 -12.26 3.30
CA GLU A 42 -18.97 -10.85 3.34
C GLU A 42 -17.45 -10.81 3.16
N ASP A 43 -16.97 -11.30 2.01
CA ASP A 43 -15.62 -11.03 1.51
C ASP A 43 -15.75 -10.16 0.26
N THR A 44 -16.11 -8.90 0.50
CA THR A 44 -16.00 -7.84 -0.50
C THR A 44 -15.27 -6.68 0.15
N GLY A 45 -13.95 -6.69 0.03
CA GLY A 45 -13.17 -5.46 -0.08
C GLY A 45 -12.90 -4.67 1.21
N ARG A 46 -12.65 -5.33 2.34
CA ARG A 46 -11.93 -4.67 3.45
C ARG A 46 -10.44 -4.95 3.30
N ILE A 47 -9.73 -4.10 2.54
CA ILE A 47 -8.27 -4.09 2.60
C ILE A 47 -7.91 -3.83 4.07
N THR A 48 -7.37 -4.82 4.76
CA THR A 48 -6.76 -4.61 6.07
C THR A 48 -5.56 -3.71 5.83
N LEU A 49 -5.65 -2.46 6.29
CA LEU A 49 -4.62 -1.43 6.08
C LEU A 49 -3.26 -1.80 6.67
N ASP A 50 -3.19 -2.85 7.48
CA ASP A 50 -2.02 -3.26 8.22
C ASP A 50 -0.82 -3.56 7.31
N GLU A 51 -1.00 -4.26 6.18
CA GLU A 51 0.09 -4.57 5.25
C GLU A 51 0.58 -3.35 4.44
N PRO A 52 -0.29 -2.57 3.75
CA PRO A 52 0.15 -1.34 3.08
C PRO A 52 0.76 -0.30 4.02
N VAL A 53 0.28 -0.23 5.27
CA VAL A 53 0.86 0.66 6.29
C VAL A 53 2.25 0.18 6.69
N ALA A 54 2.44 -1.12 6.94
CA ALA A 54 3.75 -1.68 7.25
C ALA A 54 4.76 -1.46 6.12
N GLU A 55 4.34 -1.65 4.86
CA GLU A 55 5.17 -1.37 3.68
C GLU A 55 5.57 0.11 3.60
N MET A 56 4.63 1.02 3.82
CA MET A 56 4.90 2.47 3.83
C MET A 56 5.88 2.86 4.94
N VAL A 57 5.74 2.31 6.15
CA VAL A 57 6.65 2.58 7.28
C VAL A 57 8.05 2.10 6.94
N ALA A 58 8.19 0.83 6.50
CA ALA A 58 9.48 0.28 6.11
C ALA A 58 10.14 1.09 4.99
N PHE A 59 9.36 1.58 4.04
CA PHE A 59 9.84 2.42 2.94
C PHE A 59 10.41 3.77 3.42
N VAL A 60 9.78 4.41 4.40
CA VAL A 60 10.30 5.65 4.99
C VAL A 60 11.55 5.38 5.83
N GLU A 61 11.58 4.29 6.61
CA GLU A 61 12.75 3.90 7.41
C GLU A 61 13.97 3.57 6.53
N GLU A 62 13.75 2.90 5.40
CA GLU A 62 14.77 2.66 4.37
C GLU A 62 15.31 4.00 3.84
N ALA A 63 14.42 4.95 3.53
CA ALA A 63 14.80 6.28 3.03
C ALA A 63 15.59 7.08 4.06
N VAL A 64 15.21 7.03 5.34
CA VAL A 64 15.95 7.67 6.43
C VAL A 64 17.34 7.07 6.60
N THR A 65 17.46 5.75 6.51
CA THR A 65 18.76 5.05 6.57
C THR A 65 19.64 5.48 5.39
N TYR A 66 19.10 5.44 4.18
CA TYR A 66 19.78 5.93 2.99
C TYR A 66 20.22 7.39 3.12
N ALA A 67 19.37 8.26 3.68
CA ALA A 67 19.69 9.67 3.88
C ALA A 67 20.84 9.91 4.87
N ARG A 68 21.00 9.03 5.87
CA ARG A 68 22.08 9.11 6.88
C ARG A 68 23.42 8.58 6.35
N ASP A 69 23.37 7.62 5.44
CA ASP A 69 24.57 6.95 4.92
C ASP A 69 25.19 7.66 3.70
N ASN A 70 24.49 8.66 3.15
CA ASN A 70 24.87 9.35 1.91
C ASN A 70 24.91 10.87 2.09
N LYS A 71 25.50 11.56 1.12
CA LYS A 71 25.53 13.04 1.11
C LYS A 71 24.14 13.58 0.83
N LYS A 72 23.75 14.64 1.54
CA LYS A 72 22.42 15.24 1.43
C LYS A 72 22.09 15.65 -0.01
N GLU A 73 23.05 16.18 -0.76
CA GLU A 73 22.84 16.60 -2.15
C GLU A 73 22.47 15.43 -3.06
N ASP A 74 23.17 14.30 -2.94
CA ASP A 74 22.92 13.08 -3.71
C ASP A 74 21.54 12.48 -3.33
N VAL A 75 21.22 12.51 -2.03
CA VAL A 75 19.94 12.02 -1.49
C VAL A 75 18.76 12.84 -2.00
N LEU A 76 18.85 14.18 -1.97
CA LEU A 76 17.76 15.05 -2.44
C LEU A 76 17.54 14.92 -3.95
N ALA A 77 18.62 14.71 -4.72
CA ALA A 77 18.52 14.41 -6.14
C ALA A 77 17.79 13.09 -6.40
N GLU A 78 18.11 12.04 -5.63
CA GLU A 78 17.47 10.73 -5.73
C GLU A 78 15.98 10.78 -5.31
N PHE A 79 15.64 11.47 -4.22
CA PHE A 79 14.24 11.64 -3.80
C PHE A 79 13.42 12.50 -4.76
N SER A 80 14.07 13.36 -5.55
CA SER A 80 13.41 14.14 -6.61
C SER A 80 13.32 13.39 -7.94
N ASN A 81 13.95 12.22 -8.06
CA ASN A 81 13.96 11.42 -9.28
C ASN A 81 12.75 10.48 -9.34
N ARG A 82 11.80 10.76 -10.23
CA ARG A 82 10.62 9.91 -10.46
C ARG A 82 10.94 8.49 -10.94
N ASN A 83 12.12 8.29 -11.54
CA ASN A 83 12.61 6.98 -11.96
C ASN A 83 13.63 6.39 -10.96
N GLY A 84 13.78 7.02 -9.79
CA GLY A 84 14.69 6.61 -8.73
C GLY A 84 14.13 5.47 -7.86
N SER A 85 14.99 4.95 -7.00
CA SER A 85 14.67 3.83 -6.09
C SER A 85 13.65 4.22 -5.00
N PHE A 86 13.43 5.50 -4.76
CA PHE A 86 12.48 6.05 -3.79
C PHE A 86 11.17 6.55 -4.42
N PHE A 87 10.83 5.96 -5.57
CA PHE A 87 9.51 6.05 -6.18
C PHE A 87 9.06 4.63 -6.56
N ARG A 88 8.09 4.06 -5.83
CA ARG A 88 7.68 2.64 -5.96
C ARG A 88 6.16 2.52 -6.00
N GLY A 89 5.61 2.24 -7.18
CA GLY A 89 4.15 2.15 -7.35
C GLY A 89 3.46 3.46 -6.95
N ASN A 90 2.72 3.42 -5.84
CA ASN A 90 2.03 4.58 -5.27
C ASN A 90 2.80 5.27 -4.12
N LEU A 91 3.92 4.70 -3.67
CA LEU A 91 4.76 5.25 -2.63
C LEU A 91 5.86 6.12 -3.23
N TYR A 92 6.10 7.28 -2.61
CA TYR A 92 7.17 8.19 -3.00
C TYR A 92 7.61 8.99 -1.78
N ILE A 93 8.91 9.29 -1.71
CA ILE A 93 9.47 10.12 -0.63
C ILE A 93 9.28 11.60 -0.97
N TYR A 94 8.80 12.36 0.01
CA TYR A 94 8.89 13.83 0.03
C TYR A 94 9.72 14.26 1.23
N ALA A 95 10.49 15.33 1.07
CA ALA A 95 11.41 15.83 2.08
C ALA A 95 11.18 17.32 2.35
N TYR A 96 11.23 17.69 3.63
CA TYR A 96 11.08 19.05 4.12
C TYR A 96 12.12 19.34 5.20
N ASP A 97 12.53 20.60 5.32
CA ASP A 97 13.19 21.06 6.53
C ASP A 97 12.18 21.39 7.65
N PHE A 98 12.70 21.70 8.84
CA PHE A 98 11.88 22.15 9.98
C PHE A 98 11.45 23.63 9.91
N ASP A 99 11.74 24.34 8.81
CA ASP A 99 11.10 25.63 8.47
C ASP A 99 9.93 25.43 7.48
N GLY A 100 9.62 24.17 7.15
CA GLY A 100 8.56 23.75 6.25
C GLY A 100 8.85 24.07 4.78
N ILE A 101 10.13 24.28 4.43
CA ILE A 101 10.58 24.39 3.04
C ILE A 101 10.60 23.00 2.42
N THR A 102 9.95 22.85 1.27
CA THR A 102 10.08 21.63 0.47
C THR A 102 11.51 21.54 -0.08
N ILE A 103 12.23 20.47 0.24
CA ILE A 103 13.62 20.26 -0.21
C ILE A 103 13.75 19.11 -1.22
N ALA A 104 12.78 18.19 -1.29
CA ALA A 104 12.64 17.24 -2.40
C ALA A 104 11.17 16.82 -2.58
N HIS A 105 10.72 16.73 -3.84
CA HIS A 105 9.41 16.16 -4.17
C HIS A 105 9.39 15.63 -5.63
N PRO A 106 9.18 14.33 -5.88
CA PRO A 106 9.35 13.74 -7.22
C PRO A 106 8.21 14.04 -8.19
N LEU A 107 7.01 14.38 -7.68
CA LEU A 107 5.81 14.63 -8.50
C LEU A 107 5.45 16.12 -8.66
N GLN A 108 6.03 16.99 -7.83
CA GLN A 108 5.67 18.41 -7.71
C GLN A 108 6.95 19.21 -7.45
N THR A 109 7.88 19.10 -8.39
CA THR A 109 9.22 19.68 -8.29
C THR A 109 9.17 21.21 -8.21
N GLU A 110 8.09 21.83 -8.69
CA GLU A 110 7.80 23.26 -8.57
C GLU A 110 7.58 23.74 -7.13
N LEU A 111 7.40 22.84 -6.16
CA LEU A 111 7.30 23.17 -4.74
C LEU A 111 8.67 23.31 -4.06
N ILE A 112 9.73 22.77 -4.66
CA ILE A 112 11.07 22.80 -4.07
C ILE A 112 11.51 24.25 -3.86
N GLY A 113 11.99 24.55 -2.64
CA GLY A 113 12.39 25.88 -2.19
C GLY A 113 11.25 26.76 -1.65
N LYS A 114 10.02 26.27 -1.58
CA LYS A 114 8.87 27.01 -1.03
C LYS A 114 8.49 26.51 0.36
N SER A 115 8.22 27.46 1.26
CA SER A 115 7.57 27.16 2.54
C SER A 115 6.11 26.84 2.33
N ARG A 116 5.63 25.80 3.03
CA ARG A 116 4.24 25.34 2.98
C ARG A 116 3.57 25.28 4.36
N LEU A 117 4.18 25.89 5.39
CA LEU A 117 3.62 25.89 6.75
C LEU A 117 2.24 26.55 6.84
N GLU A 118 1.97 27.55 6.00
CA GLU A 118 0.69 28.26 5.96
C GLU A 118 -0.32 27.61 4.99
N GLU A 119 0.03 26.51 4.34
CA GLU A 119 -0.85 25.84 3.40
C GLU A 119 -1.89 24.99 4.13
N LEU A 120 -3.16 25.19 3.77
CA LEU A 120 -4.27 24.40 4.23
C LEU A 120 -4.53 23.26 3.25
N ASP A 121 -4.83 22.08 3.78
CA ASP A 121 -5.41 21.01 2.98
C ASP A 121 -6.90 21.27 2.69
N ALA A 122 -7.56 20.38 1.95
CA ALA A 122 -8.99 20.51 1.67
C ALA A 122 -9.90 20.33 2.90
N GLY A 123 -9.35 19.90 4.03
CA GLY A 123 -10.02 19.85 5.33
C GLY A 123 -9.90 21.13 6.15
N ASN A 124 -9.20 22.16 5.65
CA ASN A 124 -8.81 23.38 6.39
C ASN A 124 -7.84 23.12 7.55
N GLU A 125 -6.97 22.12 7.42
CA GLU A 125 -5.91 21.81 8.39
C GLU A 125 -4.53 22.22 7.83
N TYR A 126 -3.65 22.73 8.70
CA TYR A 126 -2.26 23.02 8.36
C TYR A 126 -1.43 21.73 8.29
N PHE A 127 -1.65 20.94 7.24
CA PHE A 127 -1.13 19.57 7.17
C PHE A 127 0.41 19.48 7.22
N ILE A 128 1.15 20.43 6.64
CA ILE A 128 2.61 20.46 6.72
C ILE A 128 3.10 20.76 8.15
N ARG A 129 2.40 21.63 8.90
CA ARG A 129 2.70 21.84 10.33
C ARG A 129 2.46 20.56 11.12
N ASN A 130 1.32 19.90 10.91
CA ASN A 130 0.99 18.65 11.60
C ASN A 130 2.03 17.54 11.31
N LEU A 131 2.48 17.42 10.06
CA LEU A 131 3.54 16.49 9.65
C LEU A 131 4.90 16.87 10.28
N GLN A 132 5.27 18.14 10.25
CA GLN A 132 6.49 18.66 10.87
C GLN A 132 6.51 18.38 12.38
N ASP A 133 5.45 18.74 13.10
CA ASP A 133 5.33 18.54 14.55
C ASP A 133 5.40 17.05 14.92
N THR A 134 4.83 16.19 14.08
CA THR A 134 4.94 14.74 14.24
C THR A 134 6.39 14.27 14.06
N ALA A 135 7.10 14.78 13.05
CA ALA A 135 8.50 14.45 12.84
C ALA A 135 9.43 15.02 13.92
N LEU A 136 9.13 16.18 14.50
CA LEU A 136 9.86 16.75 15.64
C LEU A 136 9.79 15.83 16.87
N ASN A 137 8.73 15.04 17.00
CA ASN A 137 8.58 14.00 18.03
C ASN A 137 9.21 12.65 17.64
N GLY A 138 10.00 12.60 16.56
CA GLY A 138 10.72 11.42 16.08
C GLY A 138 10.11 10.84 14.81
N SER A 139 8.95 10.19 14.95
CA SER A 139 8.17 9.69 13.83
C SER A 139 6.69 9.55 14.20
N GLY A 140 5.83 9.40 13.19
CA GLY A 140 4.42 9.13 13.44
C GLY A 140 3.54 9.28 12.21
N PHE A 141 2.23 9.18 12.46
CA PHE A 141 1.21 9.16 11.43
C PHE A 141 0.36 10.43 11.44
N VAL A 142 0.05 10.94 10.24
CA VAL A 142 -0.86 12.08 10.06
C VAL A 142 -1.82 11.77 8.92
N VAL A 143 -3.11 12.02 9.13
CA VAL A 143 -4.13 11.94 8.06
C VAL A 143 -4.41 13.35 7.55
N PHE A 144 -4.35 13.53 6.24
CA PHE A 144 -4.60 14.82 5.57
C PHE A 144 -5.18 14.60 4.17
N HIS A 145 -5.70 15.65 3.54
CA HIS A 145 -6.15 15.60 2.15
C HIS A 145 -5.03 16.02 1.21
N TYR A 146 -4.82 15.27 0.13
CA TYR A 146 -3.82 15.61 -0.86
C TYR A 146 -4.27 15.25 -2.27
N VAL A 147 -3.71 15.94 -3.24
CA VAL A 147 -3.94 15.64 -4.67
C VAL A 147 -3.30 14.29 -4.99
N ASN A 148 -4.08 13.35 -5.52
CA ASN A 148 -3.64 12.03 -5.94
C ASN A 148 -3.37 12.01 -7.47
N PRO A 149 -2.10 12.00 -7.92
CA PRO A 149 -1.78 12.03 -9.35
C PRO A 149 -2.17 10.75 -10.10
N ALA A 150 -2.38 9.64 -9.40
CA ALA A 150 -2.85 8.39 -10.00
C ALA A 150 -4.35 8.45 -10.35
N HIS A 151 -5.12 9.32 -9.67
CA HIS A 151 -6.57 9.45 -9.82
C HIS A 151 -6.95 10.81 -10.43
N ASN A 152 -6.28 11.18 -11.53
CA ASN A 152 -6.58 12.42 -12.28
C ASN A 152 -6.50 13.69 -11.41
N ASN A 153 -5.56 13.72 -10.45
CA ASN A 153 -5.38 14.83 -9.52
C ASN A 153 -6.64 15.13 -8.66
N SER A 154 -7.46 14.12 -8.37
CA SER A 154 -8.51 14.21 -7.35
C SER A 154 -7.90 14.53 -5.98
N VAL A 155 -8.65 15.24 -5.15
CA VAL A 155 -8.27 15.43 -3.73
C VAL A 155 -8.82 14.25 -2.93
N GLU A 156 -7.93 13.53 -2.26
CA GLU A 156 -8.25 12.32 -1.51
C GLU A 156 -7.60 12.33 -0.13
N LYS A 157 -8.16 11.56 0.81
CA LYS A 157 -7.50 11.32 2.10
C LYS A 157 -6.23 10.51 1.89
N LYS A 158 -5.19 10.92 2.60
CA LYS A 158 -3.88 10.31 2.64
C LYS A 158 -3.46 10.09 4.09
N LEU A 159 -2.98 8.90 4.41
CA LEU A 159 -2.23 8.65 5.64
C LEU A 159 -0.77 8.78 5.32
N GLY A 160 -0.14 9.79 5.88
CA GLY A 160 1.31 9.95 5.86
C GLY A 160 1.94 9.28 7.06
N TYR A 161 3.10 8.67 6.85
CA TYR A 161 4.07 8.39 7.91
C TYR A 161 5.30 9.28 7.69
N VAL A 162 5.76 9.91 8.76
CA VAL A 162 6.89 10.84 8.73
C VAL A 162 7.93 10.45 9.76
N GLN A 163 9.19 10.79 9.47
CA GLN A 163 10.31 10.54 10.37
C GLN A 163 11.42 11.57 10.19
N ALA A 164 11.99 12.05 11.29
CA ALA A 164 13.16 12.91 11.27
C ALA A 164 14.41 12.16 10.78
N VAL A 165 15.15 12.77 9.86
CA VAL A 165 16.47 12.26 9.45
C VAL A 165 17.50 12.61 10.52
N ASP A 166 17.53 13.90 10.86
CA ASP A 166 18.33 14.55 11.89
C ASP A 166 17.59 15.81 12.40
N ASN A 167 18.27 16.74 13.06
CA ASN A 167 17.67 17.95 13.64
C ASN A 167 17.32 19.06 12.62
N THR A 168 17.53 18.84 11.32
CA THR A 168 17.37 19.87 10.28
C THR A 168 16.25 19.55 9.28
N TRP A 169 15.86 18.28 9.13
CA TRP A 169 14.92 17.85 8.10
C TRP A 169 14.29 16.49 8.38
N TRP A 170 13.17 16.24 7.71
CA TRP A 170 12.34 15.05 7.85
C TRP A 170 11.84 14.56 6.49
N LEU A 171 11.52 13.27 6.45
CA LEU A 171 10.99 12.58 5.28
C LEU A 171 9.57 12.10 5.57
N GLY A 172 8.79 11.94 4.50
CA GLY A 172 7.52 11.24 4.58
C GLY A 172 7.16 10.50 3.29
N SER A 173 6.26 9.55 3.45
CA SER A 173 5.53 8.89 2.37
C SER A 173 4.08 8.72 2.83
N GLY A 174 3.18 8.34 1.93
CA GLY A 174 1.79 8.09 2.32
C GLY A 174 1.00 7.24 1.35
N ILE A 175 -0.06 6.64 1.88
CA ILE A 175 -1.04 5.85 1.13
C ILE A 175 -2.38 6.60 1.04
N TYR A 176 -3.01 6.55 -0.12
CA TYR A 176 -4.33 7.15 -0.35
C TYR A 176 -5.46 6.15 -0.05
N GLY A 177 -6.58 6.64 0.47
CA GLY A 177 -7.80 5.85 0.57
C GLY A 177 -8.89 6.46 1.44
N GLU A 178 -10.15 6.19 1.09
CA GLU A 178 -11.32 6.76 1.77
C GLU A 178 -11.50 6.28 3.21
N ASN A 179 -11.10 5.03 3.49
CA ASN A 179 -11.19 4.38 4.80
C ASN A 179 -9.88 4.39 5.59
N VAL A 180 -8.90 5.19 5.16
CA VAL A 180 -7.62 5.21 5.86
C VAL A 180 -7.80 5.94 7.20
N THR A 181 -7.48 5.21 8.27
CA THR A 181 -7.56 5.66 9.66
C THR A 181 -6.21 5.44 10.32
N LEU A 182 -5.95 6.16 11.41
CA LEU A 182 -4.73 5.93 12.19
C LEU A 182 -4.66 4.46 12.63
N PRO A 183 -3.48 3.82 12.58
CA PRO A 183 -3.32 2.45 13.03
C PRO A 183 -3.83 2.29 14.47
N LYS A 184 -4.54 1.20 14.76
CA LYS A 184 -5.20 0.98 16.06
C LYS A 184 -4.23 1.02 17.25
N GLU A 185 -2.96 0.69 17.03
CA GLU A 185 -1.89 0.73 18.04
C GLU A 185 -1.58 2.16 18.51
N VAL A 186 -1.75 3.17 17.64
CA VAL A 186 -1.61 4.59 18.01
C VAL A 186 -2.70 5.03 19.01
N LEU A 187 -3.85 4.34 19.01
CA LEU A 187 -4.99 4.69 19.86
C LEU A 187 -4.96 4.00 21.24
N SER A 188 -4.17 2.93 21.43
CA SER A 188 -4.11 2.21 22.72
C SER A 188 -3.17 2.83 23.76
N HIS A 189 -2.33 3.79 23.38
CA HIS A 189 -1.37 4.42 24.30
C HIS A 189 -1.83 5.76 24.90
N THR A 190 -3.03 6.25 24.53
CA THR A 190 -3.56 7.55 25.02
C THR A 190 -4.72 7.37 26.02
N THR A 191 -4.71 6.31 26.82
CA THR A 191 -5.61 6.20 27.97
C THR A 191 -4.80 6.18 29.26
N CYS A 192 -4.74 7.33 29.93
CA CYS A 192 -4.36 7.46 31.34
C CYS A 192 -5.44 8.30 32.03
#